data_AF-A0A2G5VD17-F1
#
_entry.id   AF-A0A2G5VD17-F1
#
_cell.length_a   1.000
_cell.length_b   1.000
_cell.length_c   1.000
_cell.angle_alpha   90.00
_cell.angle_beta   90.00
_cell.angle_gamma   90.00
#
_symmetry.space_group_name_H-M   'P 1'
#
loop_
_entity.id
_entity.type
_entity.pdbx_description
1 polymer ?
#
loop_
_entity_poly.entity_id
_entity_poly.type
_entity_poly.pdbx_seq_one_letter_code
_entity_poly.pdbx_strand_id
1 'polypeptide(L)'
;MGGGESKADQRRKEEHNARVDADRSRIASEGDQRKSDIDQAAQSRMRREMEETAKKLADAAQRNLNEISKAMAANEATKAKKEAELQQWKVQLQEKSTKMRTDLEKQGMEVMARRKKETEEELMKLDGIKGELENQRGNLQQILQDGLNRRVTMQESHNEITSQMIKNHQDYILKSNETLNTFMNSKFAELKALAEKNRADQEELNNRAIAMASSITAGRAAILDSMNADRSNDTMRIHCRSVQNYYGIFEDAFRNQSSTLARMLVDMMLKRPLSTFPQTEVVTNKFENLRSELGRFNGAKGYENLTGIQKQIEEGCDSVNEKLITLEGYFMGYDQIVKEEPKDKEALAELHKSAKEGVDELKKIIREMGNLIKKFDIPITRAVDDQINQQMLANSANIQLQISEKPSSELQMLTE
;
A
#
# COMPACT_ATOMS: atom_id res chain seq x y z
N MET A 1 84.07 21.38 -235.96
CA MET A 1 83.15 22.41 -236.49
C MET A 1 83.19 23.62 -235.57
N GLY A 2 83.43 24.81 -236.13
CA GLY A 2 82.85 26.08 -235.66
C GLY A 2 83.41 26.76 -234.40
N GLY A 3 83.82 28.03 -234.57
CA GLY A 3 83.84 29.10 -233.55
C GLY A 3 85.05 29.12 -232.61
N GLY A 4 85.84 30.18 -232.43
CA GLY A 4 85.59 31.61 -232.63
C GLY A 4 85.90 32.36 -231.33
N GLU A 5 87.21 32.47 -231.01
CA GLU A 5 87.83 33.16 -229.84
C GLU A 5 87.43 32.63 -228.44
N SER A 6 88.22 32.61 -227.35
CA SER A 6 89.10 33.63 -226.76
C SER A 6 90.10 32.99 -225.77
N LYS A 7 91.41 33.24 -225.95
CA LYS A 7 92.51 32.80 -225.06
C LYS A 7 92.92 33.84 -224.00
N ALA A 8 92.27 35.01 -223.96
CA ALA A 8 92.57 36.09 -223.00
C ALA A 8 91.62 36.11 -221.78
N ASP A 9 90.41 35.57 -221.89
CA ASP A 9 89.42 35.59 -220.80
C ASP A 9 89.64 34.51 -219.73
N GLN A 10 90.28 33.40 -220.08
CA GLN A 10 90.43 32.28 -219.15
C GLN A 10 91.51 32.55 -218.08
N ARG A 11 92.55 33.34 -218.40
CA ARG A 11 93.55 33.81 -217.41
C ARG A 11 93.04 34.94 -216.50
N ARG A 12 92.01 35.71 -216.91
CA ARG A 12 91.40 36.75 -216.05
C ARG A 12 90.45 36.19 -214.98
N LYS A 13 89.87 35.00 -215.20
CA LYS A 13 88.93 34.38 -214.25
C LYS A 13 89.63 33.73 -213.04
N GLU A 14 90.85 33.21 -213.19
CA GLU A 14 91.55 32.55 -212.08
C GLU A 14 92.22 33.55 -211.11
N GLU A 15 92.78 34.66 -211.61
CA GLU A 15 93.32 35.73 -210.74
C GLU A 15 92.23 36.46 -209.93
N HIS A 16 91.00 36.50 -210.44
CA HIS A 16 89.86 37.06 -209.70
C HIS A 16 89.45 36.16 -208.52
N ASN A 17 89.49 34.83 -208.68
CA ASN A 17 89.11 33.91 -207.60
C ASN A 17 90.13 33.92 -206.44
N ALA A 18 91.44 34.04 -206.73
CA ALA A 18 92.45 34.15 -205.68
C ALA A 18 92.33 35.44 -204.85
N ARG A 19 91.87 36.55 -205.45
CA ARG A 19 91.64 37.82 -204.72
C ARG A 19 90.37 37.79 -203.87
N VAL A 20 89.33 37.08 -204.29
CA VAL A 20 88.07 36.99 -203.53
C VAL A 20 88.23 36.12 -202.27
N ASP A 21 89.02 35.05 -202.33
CA ASP A 21 89.26 34.20 -201.15
C ASP A 21 90.20 34.85 -200.12
N ALA A 22 91.14 35.68 -200.57
CA ALA A 22 91.98 36.48 -199.67
C ALA A 22 91.17 37.53 -198.89
N ASP A 23 90.17 38.16 -199.53
CA ASP A 23 89.32 39.15 -198.86
C ASP A 23 88.31 38.49 -197.89
N ARG A 24 87.84 37.27 -198.18
CA ARG A 24 86.98 36.52 -197.25
C ARG A 24 87.67 36.14 -195.93
N SER A 25 88.95 35.77 -195.97
CA SER A 25 89.69 35.43 -194.75
C SER A 25 89.97 36.64 -193.85
N ARG A 26 90.12 37.84 -194.41
CA ARG A 26 90.36 39.05 -193.61
C ARG A 26 89.10 39.53 -192.87
N ILE A 27 87.94 39.43 -193.50
CA ILE A 27 86.65 39.85 -192.90
C ILE A 27 86.27 38.94 -191.72
N ALA A 28 86.57 37.63 -191.79
CA ALA A 28 86.31 36.71 -190.68
C ALA A 28 87.19 37.01 -189.45
N SER A 29 88.48 37.31 -189.67
CA SER A 29 89.41 37.64 -188.59
C SER A 29 89.07 38.95 -187.85
N GLU A 30 88.56 39.97 -188.55
CA GLU A 30 88.16 41.23 -187.90
C GLU A 30 86.84 41.11 -187.12
N GLY A 31 85.97 40.15 -187.47
CA GLY A 31 84.72 39.88 -186.78
C GLY A 31 84.90 39.24 -185.39
N ASP A 32 85.82 38.28 -185.26
CA ASP A 32 86.06 37.57 -184.00
C ASP A 32 86.76 38.47 -182.96
N GLN A 33 87.63 39.38 -183.40
CA GLN A 33 88.34 40.28 -182.49
C GLN A 33 87.37 41.25 -181.77
N ARG A 34 86.39 41.81 -182.49
CA ARG A 34 85.41 42.76 -181.91
C ARG A 34 84.47 42.12 -180.89
N LYS A 35 84.20 40.82 -181.03
CA LYS A 35 83.33 40.10 -180.09
C LYS A 35 84.01 39.89 -178.74
N SER A 36 85.32 39.60 -178.73
CA SER A 36 86.11 39.40 -177.52
C SER A 36 86.17 40.66 -176.64
N ASP A 37 86.31 41.84 -177.25
CA ASP A 37 86.44 43.10 -176.50
C ASP A 37 85.15 43.51 -175.77
N ILE A 38 83.99 43.14 -176.31
CA ILE A 38 82.67 43.46 -175.71
C ILE A 38 82.43 42.60 -174.45
N ASP A 39 82.80 41.32 -174.48
CA ASP A 39 82.57 40.40 -173.34
C ASP A 39 83.44 40.75 -172.12
N GLN A 40 84.67 41.23 -172.30
CA GLN A 40 85.53 41.68 -171.19
C GLN A 40 84.99 42.93 -170.48
N ALA A 41 84.36 43.86 -171.22
CA ALA A 41 83.80 45.07 -170.63
C ALA A 41 82.58 44.77 -169.72
N ALA A 42 81.77 43.76 -170.07
CA ALA A 42 80.60 43.36 -169.29
C ALA A 42 80.98 42.73 -167.93
N GLN A 43 81.99 41.86 -167.89
CA GLN A 43 82.42 41.22 -166.64
C GLN A 43 82.99 42.23 -165.61
N SER A 44 83.65 43.28 -166.08
CA SER A 44 84.26 44.29 -165.21
C SER A 44 83.23 45.15 -164.48
N ARG A 45 82.05 45.40 -165.08
CA ARG A 45 80.95 46.15 -164.43
C ARG A 45 80.30 45.35 -163.29
N MET A 46 80.01 44.07 -163.52
CA MET A 46 79.31 43.21 -162.55
C MET A 46 80.10 43.04 -161.25
N ARG A 47 81.44 43.00 -161.32
CA ARG A 47 82.30 42.82 -160.15
C ARG A 47 82.29 44.03 -159.20
N ARG A 48 82.17 45.25 -159.72
CA ARG A 48 82.11 46.48 -158.89
C ARG A 48 80.82 46.59 -158.10
N GLU A 49 79.67 46.22 -158.66
CA GLU A 49 78.39 46.26 -157.93
C GLU A 49 78.32 45.28 -156.76
N MET A 50 78.91 44.09 -156.92
CA MET A 50 78.99 43.07 -155.85
C MET A 50 79.84 43.55 -154.66
N GLU A 51 80.91 44.30 -154.93
CA GLU A 51 81.81 44.77 -153.87
C GLU A 51 81.19 45.90 -153.04
N GLU A 52 80.40 46.77 -153.67
CA GLU A 52 79.72 47.88 -152.99
C GLU A 52 78.54 47.42 -152.11
N THR A 53 77.81 46.38 -152.55
CA THR A 53 76.71 45.77 -151.78
C THR A 53 77.22 45.00 -150.55
N ALA A 54 78.33 44.27 -150.66
CA ALA A 54 78.94 43.57 -149.53
C ALA A 54 79.36 44.54 -148.41
N LYS A 55 79.89 45.72 -148.77
CA LYS A 55 80.36 46.72 -147.80
C LYS A 55 79.21 47.31 -146.97
N LYS A 56 78.08 47.64 -147.61
CA LYS A 56 76.88 48.15 -146.92
C LYS A 56 76.31 47.15 -145.91
N LEU A 57 76.37 45.84 -146.23
CA LEU A 57 75.87 44.79 -145.33
C LEU A 57 76.73 44.64 -144.06
N ALA A 58 78.05 44.74 -144.21
CA ALA A 58 78.99 44.65 -143.09
C ALA A 58 78.82 45.81 -142.09
N ASP A 59 78.67 47.04 -142.59
CA ASP A 59 78.45 48.21 -141.73
C ASP A 59 77.13 48.13 -140.93
N ALA A 60 76.08 47.57 -141.54
CA ALA A 60 74.80 47.35 -140.87
C ALA A 60 74.90 46.30 -139.75
N ALA A 61 75.62 45.20 -139.98
CA ALA A 61 75.85 44.16 -138.97
C ALA A 61 76.63 44.70 -137.75
N GLN A 62 77.63 45.56 -137.99
CA GLN A 62 78.44 46.14 -136.92
C GLN A 62 77.62 47.09 -136.03
N ARG A 63 76.68 47.87 -136.61
CA ARG A 63 75.78 48.72 -135.82
C ARG A 63 74.86 47.90 -134.92
N ASN A 64 74.26 46.83 -135.45
CA ASN A 64 73.39 45.96 -134.66
C ASN A 64 74.12 45.27 -133.49
N LEU A 65 75.37 44.84 -133.71
CA LEU A 65 76.19 44.26 -132.64
C LEU A 65 76.45 45.23 -131.49
N ASN A 66 76.71 46.50 -131.82
CA ASN A 66 76.93 47.55 -130.81
C ASN A 66 75.65 47.85 -130.00
N GLU A 67 74.47 47.80 -130.62
CA GLU A 67 73.20 47.98 -129.91
C GLU A 67 72.89 46.81 -128.96
N ILE A 68 73.13 45.57 -129.40
CA ILE A 68 72.98 44.37 -128.55
C ILE A 68 73.93 44.44 -127.34
N SER A 69 75.18 44.85 -127.56
CA SER A 69 76.15 44.99 -126.47
C SER A 69 75.71 46.03 -125.42
N LYS A 70 75.17 47.18 -125.85
CA LYS A 70 74.60 48.18 -124.93
C LYS A 70 73.39 47.64 -124.16
N ALA A 71 72.51 46.89 -124.81
CA ALA A 71 71.34 46.29 -124.16
C ALA A 71 71.74 45.23 -123.11
N MET A 72 72.78 44.43 -123.36
CA MET A 72 73.30 43.46 -122.40
C MET A 72 73.87 44.15 -121.15
N ALA A 73 74.69 45.19 -121.32
CA ALA A 73 75.25 45.94 -120.20
C ALA A 73 74.16 46.61 -119.33
N ALA A 74 73.10 47.13 -119.95
CA ALA A 74 71.95 47.68 -119.22
C ALA A 74 71.20 46.61 -118.41
N ASN A 75 71.06 45.40 -118.94
CA ASN A 75 70.38 44.29 -118.26
C ASN A 75 71.21 43.71 -117.09
N GLU A 76 72.54 43.68 -117.21
CA GLU A 76 73.42 43.31 -116.10
C GLU A 76 73.37 44.34 -114.96
N ALA A 77 73.31 45.63 -115.28
CA ALA A 77 73.17 46.69 -114.28
C ALA A 77 71.83 46.60 -113.51
N THR A 78 70.72 46.29 -114.19
CA THR A 78 69.42 46.08 -113.53
C THR A 78 69.41 44.82 -112.68
N LYS A 79 70.03 43.72 -113.14
CA LYS A 79 70.18 42.49 -112.37
C LYS A 79 70.96 42.73 -111.06
N ALA A 80 72.10 43.39 -111.14
CA ALA A 80 72.91 43.72 -109.96
C ALA A 80 72.13 44.60 -108.95
N LYS A 81 71.35 45.58 -109.45
CA LYS A 81 70.49 46.41 -108.59
C LYS A 81 69.41 45.58 -107.89
N LYS A 82 68.76 44.65 -108.59
CA LYS A 82 67.73 43.77 -108.02
C LYS A 82 68.29 42.79 -107.01
N GLU A 83 69.48 42.26 -107.25
CA GLU A 83 70.18 41.40 -106.28
C GLU A 83 70.54 42.16 -104.99
N ALA A 84 70.99 43.42 -105.09
CA ALA A 84 71.26 44.26 -103.93
C ALA A 84 69.98 44.58 -103.13
N GLU A 85 68.87 44.95 -103.80
CA GLU A 85 67.57 45.18 -103.17
C GLU A 85 67.08 43.92 -102.41
N LEU A 86 67.24 42.73 -103.00
CA LEU A 86 66.86 41.46 -102.37
C LEU A 86 67.69 41.16 -101.10
N GLN A 87 68.99 41.42 -101.13
CA GLN A 87 69.85 41.21 -99.95
C GLN A 87 69.49 42.16 -98.81
N GLN A 88 69.22 43.43 -99.12
CA GLN A 88 68.77 44.39 -98.11
C GLN A 88 67.44 43.96 -97.48
N TRP A 89 66.50 43.46 -98.28
CA TRP A 89 65.22 42.96 -97.77
C TRP A 89 65.38 41.73 -96.87
N LYS A 90 66.29 40.81 -97.22
CA LYS A 90 66.61 39.64 -96.39
C LYS A 90 67.17 40.03 -95.02
N VAL A 91 68.09 40.99 -94.97
CA VAL A 91 68.68 41.48 -93.71
C VAL A 91 67.59 42.11 -92.83
N GLN A 92 66.75 42.99 -93.39
CA GLN A 92 65.65 43.61 -92.64
C GLN A 92 64.64 42.59 -92.11
N LEU A 93 64.35 41.54 -92.88
CA LEU A 93 63.45 40.46 -92.45
C LEU A 93 64.05 39.67 -91.28
N GLN A 94 65.35 39.35 -91.34
CA GLN A 94 66.06 38.67 -90.25
C GLN A 94 66.11 39.54 -88.98
N GLU A 95 66.43 40.82 -89.09
CA GLU A 95 66.42 41.75 -87.95
C GLU A 95 65.03 41.87 -87.31
N LYS A 96 63.97 42.00 -88.13
CA LYS A 96 62.59 42.00 -87.60
C LYS A 96 62.22 40.67 -86.94
N SER A 97 62.61 39.54 -87.53
CA SER A 97 62.32 38.21 -86.97
C SER A 97 63.05 37.99 -85.64
N THR A 98 64.33 38.36 -85.55
CA THR A 98 65.11 38.25 -84.31
C THR A 98 64.54 39.14 -83.21
N LYS A 99 64.20 40.40 -83.52
CA LYS A 99 63.57 41.31 -82.55
C LYS A 99 62.22 40.79 -82.06
N MET A 100 61.37 40.30 -82.97
CA MET A 100 60.09 39.70 -82.60
C MET A 100 60.27 38.48 -81.70
N ARG A 101 61.25 37.63 -81.99
CA ARG A 101 61.58 36.47 -81.16
C ARG A 101 62.04 36.88 -79.76
N THR A 102 62.93 37.85 -79.63
CA THR A 102 63.40 38.34 -78.33
C THR A 102 62.28 38.98 -77.52
N ASP A 103 61.37 39.72 -78.16
CA ASP A 103 60.22 40.34 -77.49
C ASP A 103 59.25 39.27 -76.97
N LEU A 104 58.98 38.22 -77.75
CA LEU A 104 58.13 37.09 -77.33
C LEU A 104 58.78 36.27 -76.20
N GLU A 105 60.09 36.02 -76.27
CA GLU A 105 60.83 35.32 -75.20
C GLU A 105 60.78 36.12 -73.88
N LYS A 106 60.93 37.45 -73.94
CA LYS A 106 60.80 38.34 -72.77
C LYS A 106 59.38 38.31 -72.19
N GLN A 107 58.35 38.44 -73.01
CA GLN A 107 56.95 38.35 -72.56
C GLN A 107 56.65 36.98 -71.94
N GLY A 108 57.16 35.89 -72.54
CA GLY A 108 57.02 34.55 -71.99
C GLY A 108 57.65 34.41 -70.61
N MET A 109 58.86 34.95 -70.41
CA MET A 109 59.53 34.96 -69.11
C MET A 109 58.78 35.79 -68.06
N GLU A 110 58.28 36.97 -68.43
CA GLU A 110 57.49 37.83 -67.53
C GLU A 110 56.19 37.14 -67.07
N VAL A 111 55.46 36.50 -67.99
CA VAL A 111 54.24 35.74 -67.65
C VAL A 111 54.56 34.55 -66.74
N MET A 112 55.63 33.80 -67.01
CA MET A 112 56.03 32.67 -66.17
C MET A 112 56.48 33.11 -64.77
N ALA A 113 57.22 34.22 -64.67
CA ALA A 113 57.62 34.80 -63.39
C ALA A 113 56.40 35.27 -62.57
N ARG A 114 55.44 35.92 -63.23
CA ARG A 114 54.19 36.34 -62.60
C ARG A 114 53.37 35.15 -62.09
N ARG A 115 53.17 34.13 -62.93
CA ARG A 115 52.46 32.90 -62.55
C ARG A 115 53.14 32.20 -61.37
N LYS A 116 54.47 32.11 -61.38
CA LYS A 116 55.23 31.53 -60.27
C LYS A 116 54.98 32.28 -58.96
N LYS A 117 55.01 33.61 -58.99
CA LYS A 117 54.73 34.44 -57.80
C LYS A 117 53.29 34.25 -57.31
N GLU A 118 52.31 34.26 -58.22
CA GLU A 118 50.89 34.01 -57.88
C GLU A 118 50.70 32.63 -57.22
N THR A 119 51.35 31.58 -57.75
CA THR A 119 51.29 30.24 -57.14
C THR A 119 51.97 30.16 -55.77
N GLU A 120 53.08 30.88 -55.54
CA GLU A 120 53.75 30.95 -54.25
C GLU A 120 52.88 31.66 -53.20
N GLU A 121 52.21 32.75 -53.58
CA GLU A 121 51.26 33.47 -52.72
C GLU A 121 50.03 32.61 -52.38
N GLU A 122 49.49 31.84 -53.32
CA GLU A 122 48.39 30.91 -53.09
C GLU A 122 48.79 29.77 -52.15
N LEU A 123 49.99 29.20 -52.31
CA LEU A 123 50.52 28.17 -51.41
C LEU A 123 50.66 28.68 -49.98
N MET A 124 51.16 29.92 -49.79
CA MET A 124 51.23 30.54 -48.45
C MET A 124 49.85 30.73 -47.83
N LYS A 125 48.84 31.15 -48.61
CA LYS A 125 47.45 31.27 -48.12
C LYS A 125 46.88 29.91 -47.71
N LEU A 126 47.09 28.88 -48.51
CA LEU A 126 46.62 27.53 -48.21
C LEU A 126 47.28 26.96 -46.96
N ASP A 127 48.59 27.21 -46.76
CA ASP A 127 49.30 26.78 -45.55
C ASP A 127 48.78 27.49 -44.29
N GLY A 128 48.50 28.80 -44.39
CA GLY A 128 47.85 29.57 -43.32
C GLY A 128 46.47 29.01 -42.94
N ILE A 129 45.61 28.78 -43.95
CA ILE A 129 44.26 28.19 -43.73
C ILE A 129 44.38 26.79 -43.11
N LYS A 130 45.33 25.97 -43.58
CA LYS A 130 45.56 24.63 -43.03
C LYS A 130 45.94 24.71 -41.55
N GLY A 131 46.84 25.61 -41.17
CA GLY A 131 47.22 25.82 -39.77
C GLY A 131 46.05 26.27 -38.89
N GLU A 132 45.21 27.19 -39.37
CA GLU A 132 43.99 27.61 -38.67
C GLU A 132 43.00 26.45 -38.46
N LEU A 133 42.77 25.64 -39.49
CA LEU A 133 41.89 24.48 -39.41
C LEU A 133 42.44 23.39 -38.46
N GLU A 134 43.75 23.16 -38.45
CA GLU A 134 44.38 22.23 -37.52
C GLU A 134 44.23 22.69 -36.07
N ASN A 135 44.39 23.99 -35.80
CA ASN A 135 44.16 24.58 -34.49
C ASN A 135 42.68 24.47 -34.06
N GLN A 136 41.73 24.79 -34.95
CA GLN A 136 40.30 24.63 -34.67
C GLN A 136 39.94 23.17 -34.39
N ARG A 137 40.47 22.23 -35.17
CA ARG A 137 40.27 20.80 -34.95
C ARG A 137 40.81 20.37 -33.58
N GLY A 138 41.99 20.84 -33.19
CA GLY A 138 42.57 20.58 -31.87
C GLY A 138 41.67 21.08 -30.73
N ASN A 139 41.18 22.32 -30.83
CA ASN A 139 40.26 22.90 -29.84
C ASN A 139 38.95 22.10 -29.73
N LEU A 140 38.37 21.70 -30.87
CA LEU A 140 37.14 20.90 -30.88
C LEU A 140 37.35 19.50 -30.27
N GLN A 141 38.50 18.87 -30.53
CA GLN A 141 38.85 17.59 -29.91
C GLN A 141 39.02 17.71 -28.39
N GLN A 142 39.63 18.80 -27.91
CA GLN A 142 39.75 19.06 -26.48
C GLN A 142 38.37 19.27 -25.83
N ILE A 143 37.51 20.08 -26.43
CA ILE A 143 36.14 20.29 -25.93
C ILE A 143 35.36 18.97 -25.88
N LEU A 144 35.51 18.12 -26.91
CA LEU A 144 34.88 16.80 -26.94
C LEU A 144 35.39 15.91 -25.80
N GLN A 145 36.70 15.88 -25.58
CA GLN A 145 37.30 15.09 -24.50
C GLN A 145 36.87 15.58 -23.12
N ASP A 146 36.87 16.90 -22.90
CA ASP A 146 36.40 17.50 -21.65
C ASP A 146 34.91 17.22 -21.42
N GLY A 147 34.09 17.27 -22.47
CA GLY A 147 32.68 16.92 -22.44
C GLY A 147 32.44 15.45 -22.09
N LEU A 148 33.25 14.53 -22.64
CA LEU A 148 33.21 13.11 -22.31
C LEU A 148 33.59 12.88 -20.84
N ASN A 149 34.69 13.47 -20.38
CA ASN A 149 35.14 13.34 -19.00
C ASN A 149 34.07 13.84 -18.01
N ARG A 150 33.48 15.02 -18.26
CA ARG A 150 32.38 15.56 -17.43
C ARG A 150 31.17 14.63 -17.40
N ARG A 151 30.80 14.03 -18.55
CA ARG A 151 29.69 13.08 -18.62
C ARG A 151 29.93 11.84 -17.77
N VAL A 152 31.15 11.29 -17.83
CA VAL A 152 31.53 10.13 -17.01
C VAL A 152 31.44 10.47 -15.52
N THR A 153 32.04 11.59 -15.08
CA THR A 153 31.97 12.02 -13.68
C THR A 153 30.54 12.26 -13.21
N MET A 154 29.70 12.88 -14.03
CA MET A 154 28.27 13.07 -13.70
C MET A 154 27.53 11.74 -13.59
N GLN A 155 27.82 10.78 -14.47
CA GLN A 155 27.19 9.46 -14.45
C GLN A 155 27.62 8.65 -13.22
N GLU A 156 28.90 8.70 -12.85
CA GLU A 156 29.41 8.09 -11.62
C GLU A 156 28.75 8.68 -10.38
N SER A 157 28.71 10.02 -10.28
CA SER A 157 28.03 10.71 -9.17
C SER A 157 26.54 10.38 -9.09
N HIS A 158 25.84 10.35 -10.23
CA HIS A 158 24.43 9.98 -10.27
C HIS A 158 24.20 8.53 -9.80
N ASN A 159 25.06 7.60 -10.22
CA ASN A 159 24.99 6.20 -9.80
C ASN A 159 25.26 6.03 -8.29
N GLU A 160 26.21 6.78 -7.74
CA GLU A 160 26.50 6.78 -6.30
C GLU A 160 25.32 7.32 -5.49
N ILE A 161 24.76 8.46 -5.88
CA ILE A 161 23.57 9.05 -5.24
C ILE A 161 22.38 8.08 -5.31
N THR A 162 22.15 7.47 -6.48
CA THR A 162 21.05 6.52 -6.68
C THR A 162 21.23 5.29 -5.79
N SER A 163 22.44 4.73 -5.72
CA SER A 163 22.76 3.58 -4.88
C SER A 163 22.58 3.89 -3.40
N GLN A 164 23.02 5.06 -2.96
CA GLN A 164 22.85 5.51 -1.58
C GLN A 164 21.37 5.74 -1.24
N MET A 165 20.59 6.32 -2.16
CA MET A 165 19.15 6.52 -1.98
C MET A 165 18.41 5.18 -1.85
N ILE A 166 18.73 4.20 -2.71
CA ILE A 166 18.15 2.85 -2.64
C ILE A 166 18.47 2.22 -1.27
N LYS A 167 19.73 2.29 -0.83
CA LYS A 167 20.15 1.73 0.46
C LYS A 167 19.42 2.40 1.63
N ASN A 168 19.39 3.74 1.66
CA ASN A 168 18.68 4.49 2.70
C ASN A 168 17.17 4.15 2.74
N HIS A 169 16.55 3.98 1.57
CA HIS A 169 15.13 3.62 1.49
C HIS A 169 14.87 2.19 1.99
N GLN A 170 15.74 1.24 1.65
CA GLN A 170 15.66 -0.13 2.15
C GLN A 170 15.83 -0.19 3.67
N ASP A 171 16.83 0.52 4.22
CA ASP A 171 17.07 0.59 5.67
C ASP A 171 15.86 1.21 6.40
N TYR A 172 15.25 2.24 5.82
CA TYR A 172 14.03 2.84 6.36
C TYR A 172 12.86 1.84 6.38
N ILE A 173 12.62 1.11 5.29
CA ILE A 173 11.56 0.09 5.22
C ILE A 173 11.79 -1.00 6.28
N LEU A 174 13.01 -1.52 6.39
CA LEU A 174 13.34 -2.56 7.36
C LEU A 174 13.10 -2.08 8.80
N LYS A 175 13.60 -0.90 9.15
CA LYS A 175 13.41 -0.31 10.49
C LYS A 175 11.94 -0.01 10.79
N SER A 176 11.20 0.48 9.80
CA SER A 176 9.76 0.73 9.92
C SER A 176 8.99 -0.57 10.17
N ASN A 177 9.32 -1.65 9.44
CA ASN A 177 8.70 -2.96 9.62
C ASN A 177 9.03 -3.57 10.99
N GLU A 178 10.28 -3.44 11.46
CA GLU A 178 10.67 -3.87 12.80
C GLU A 178 9.88 -3.13 13.88
N THR A 179 9.76 -1.80 13.76
CA THR A 179 8.97 -0.97 14.68
C THR A 179 7.50 -1.39 14.69
N LEU A 180 6.91 -1.62 13.51
CA LEU A 180 5.52 -2.06 13.37
C LEU A 180 5.31 -3.44 14.01
N ASN A 181 6.22 -4.38 13.78
CA ASN A 181 6.15 -5.71 14.38
C ASN A 181 6.25 -5.68 15.90
N THR A 182 7.17 -4.87 16.46
CA THR A 182 7.27 -4.69 17.92
C THR A 182 5.98 -4.08 18.48
N PHE A 183 5.41 -3.08 17.81
CA PHE A 183 4.13 -2.49 18.21
C PHE A 183 2.98 -3.50 18.17
N MET A 184 2.84 -4.26 17.07
CA MET A 184 1.80 -5.30 16.95
C MET A 184 1.95 -6.37 18.03
N ASN A 185 3.16 -6.86 18.28
CA ASN A 185 3.42 -7.85 19.33
C ASN A 185 3.07 -7.33 20.73
N SER A 186 3.40 -6.07 21.03
CA SER A 186 2.99 -5.41 22.28
C SER A 186 1.46 -5.37 22.41
N LYS A 187 0.75 -4.98 21.35
CA LYS A 187 -0.72 -4.90 21.37
C LYS A 187 -1.39 -6.26 21.45
N PHE A 188 -0.83 -7.30 20.82
CA PHE A 188 -1.32 -8.67 21.00
C PHE A 188 -1.10 -9.17 22.44
N ALA A 189 0.02 -8.82 23.07
CA ALA A 189 0.27 -9.16 24.47
C ALA A 189 -0.72 -8.44 25.41
N GLU A 190 -0.99 -7.15 25.20
CA GLU A 190 -2.00 -6.39 25.94
C GLU A 190 -3.40 -7.01 25.80
N LEU A 191 -3.81 -7.36 24.57
CA LEU A 191 -5.11 -8.00 24.31
C LEU A 191 -5.21 -9.37 25.00
N LYS A 192 -4.14 -10.16 24.99
CA LYS A 192 -4.10 -11.45 25.67
C LYS A 192 -4.24 -11.29 27.19
N ALA A 193 -3.51 -10.35 27.79
CA ALA A 193 -3.61 -10.05 29.21
C ALA A 193 -5.02 -9.56 29.60
N LEU A 194 -5.64 -8.72 28.77
CA LEU A 194 -7.01 -8.27 28.99
C LEU A 194 -8.02 -9.43 28.91
N ALA A 195 -7.86 -10.33 27.94
CA ALA A 195 -8.71 -11.51 27.80
C ALA A 195 -8.56 -12.47 29.00
N GLU A 196 -7.34 -12.69 29.48
CA GLU A 196 -7.07 -13.50 30.68
C GLU A 196 -7.69 -12.87 31.93
N LYS A 197 -7.55 -11.55 32.10
CA LYS A 197 -8.19 -10.81 33.20
C LYS A 197 -9.71 -10.91 33.14
N ASN A 198 -10.32 -10.64 31.99
CA ASN A 198 -11.77 -10.75 31.83
C ASN A 198 -12.29 -12.16 32.12
N ARG A 199 -11.50 -13.20 31.77
CA ARG A 199 -11.85 -14.59 32.11
C ARG A 199 -11.81 -14.83 33.61
N ALA A 200 -10.80 -14.31 34.30
CA ALA A 200 -10.67 -14.42 35.75
C ALA A 200 -11.81 -13.68 36.47
N ASP A 201 -12.12 -12.45 36.06
CA ASP A 201 -13.20 -11.65 36.62
C ASP A 201 -14.56 -12.35 36.42
N GLN A 202 -14.80 -12.95 35.25
CA GLN A 202 -16.03 -13.71 34.99
C GLN A 202 -16.12 -15.00 35.82
N GLU A 203 -15.01 -15.70 36.02
CA GLU A 203 -14.95 -16.90 36.86
C GLU A 203 -15.23 -16.55 38.33
N GLU A 204 -14.68 -15.43 38.81
CA GLU A 204 -14.95 -14.91 40.15
C GLU A 204 -16.43 -14.52 40.33
N LEU A 205 -17.02 -13.79 39.39
CA LEU A 205 -18.44 -13.44 39.44
C LEU A 205 -19.34 -14.69 39.44
N ASN A 206 -19.03 -15.69 38.62
CA ASN A 206 -19.77 -16.95 38.61
C ASN A 206 -19.63 -17.69 39.94
N ASN A 207 -18.43 -17.77 40.52
CA ASN A 207 -18.19 -18.39 41.82
C ASN A 207 -18.95 -17.67 42.94
N ARG A 208 -18.98 -16.32 42.94
CA ARG A 208 -19.78 -15.52 43.88
C ARG A 208 -21.28 -15.79 43.72
N ALA A 209 -21.78 -15.88 42.49
CA ALA A 209 -23.19 -16.18 42.21
C ALA A 209 -23.58 -17.58 42.72
N ILE A 210 -22.73 -18.59 42.49
CA ILE A 210 -22.94 -19.95 43.01
C ILE A 210 -22.96 -19.95 44.54
N ALA A 211 -21.98 -19.30 45.18
CA ALA A 211 -21.92 -19.21 46.65
C ALA A 211 -23.18 -18.54 47.24
N MET A 212 -23.65 -17.46 46.61
CA MET A 212 -24.88 -16.77 47.02
C MET A 212 -26.11 -17.68 46.89
N ALA A 213 -26.26 -18.40 45.77
CA ALA A 213 -27.37 -19.33 45.57
C ALA A 213 -27.36 -20.48 46.59
N SER A 214 -26.18 -21.04 46.91
CA SER A 214 -26.02 -22.04 47.95
C SER A 214 -26.41 -21.50 49.33
N SER A 215 -25.99 -20.28 49.68
CA SER A 215 -26.34 -19.61 50.95
C SER A 215 -27.85 -19.42 51.08
N ILE A 216 -28.51 -18.92 50.03
CA ILE A 216 -29.98 -18.74 50.02
C ILE A 216 -30.69 -20.08 50.21
N THR A 217 -30.22 -21.13 49.53
CA THR A 217 -30.83 -22.46 49.61
C THR A 217 -30.70 -23.05 51.01
N ALA A 218 -29.51 -22.97 51.62
CA ALA A 218 -29.25 -23.42 52.98
C ALA A 218 -30.09 -22.61 53.99
N GLY A 219 -30.16 -21.29 53.82
CA GLY A 219 -30.98 -20.42 54.67
C GLY A 219 -32.46 -20.75 54.62
N ARG A 220 -32.99 -21.01 53.42
CA ARG A 220 -34.39 -21.43 53.23
C ARG A 220 -34.68 -22.77 53.91
N ALA A 221 -33.78 -23.74 53.78
CA ALA A 221 -33.92 -25.04 54.45
C ALA A 221 -33.98 -24.88 55.97
N ALA A 222 -33.07 -24.09 56.55
CA ALA A 222 -33.03 -23.86 57.99
C ALA A 222 -34.28 -23.12 58.53
N ILE A 223 -34.84 -22.18 57.77
CA ILE A 223 -36.11 -21.53 58.12
C ILE A 223 -37.26 -22.55 58.07
N LEU A 224 -37.33 -23.39 57.03
CA LEU A 224 -38.36 -24.42 56.92
C LEU A 224 -38.28 -25.45 58.05
N ASP A 225 -37.07 -25.88 58.42
CA ASP A 225 -36.85 -26.79 59.55
C ASP A 225 -37.31 -26.15 60.87
N SER A 226 -37.00 -24.87 61.08
CA SER A 226 -37.46 -24.10 62.25
C SER A 226 -38.98 -23.97 62.29
N MET A 227 -39.62 -23.69 61.14
CA MET A 227 -41.07 -23.63 61.03
C MET A 227 -41.74 -24.97 61.30
N ASN A 228 -41.17 -26.08 60.82
CA ASN A 228 -41.70 -27.42 61.05
C ASN A 228 -41.56 -27.81 62.52
N ALA A 229 -40.42 -27.50 63.15
CA ALA A 229 -40.22 -27.70 64.58
C ALA A 229 -41.21 -26.87 65.42
N ASP A 230 -41.42 -25.60 65.09
CA ASP A 230 -42.38 -24.73 65.79
C ASP A 230 -43.82 -25.24 65.65
N ARG A 231 -44.24 -25.62 64.45
CA ARG A 231 -45.58 -26.20 64.20
C ARG A 231 -45.81 -27.51 64.94
N SER A 232 -44.77 -28.34 65.08
CA SER A 232 -44.89 -29.62 65.80
C SER A 232 -45.23 -29.44 67.29
N ASN A 233 -44.96 -28.26 67.85
CA ASN A 233 -45.24 -27.92 69.24
C ASN A 233 -46.55 -27.13 69.45
N ASP A 234 -47.16 -26.58 68.40
CA ASP A 234 -48.38 -25.76 68.51
C ASP A 234 -49.56 -26.54 69.09
N THR A 235 -49.80 -27.75 68.60
CA THR A 235 -50.86 -28.63 69.10
C THR A 235 -50.67 -28.92 70.60
N MET A 236 -49.43 -29.17 71.02
CA MET A 236 -49.10 -29.41 72.41
C MET A 236 -49.34 -28.16 73.28
N ARG A 237 -48.92 -26.97 72.82
CA ARG A 237 -49.17 -25.70 73.50
C ARG A 237 -50.66 -25.42 73.67
N ILE A 238 -51.45 -25.65 72.63
CA ILE A 238 -52.91 -25.47 72.67
C ILE A 238 -53.54 -26.39 73.72
N HIS A 239 -53.14 -27.66 73.75
CA HIS A 239 -53.64 -28.60 74.75
C HIS A 239 -53.20 -28.25 76.17
N CYS A 240 -51.95 -27.85 76.39
CA CYS A 240 -51.49 -27.42 77.71
C CYS A 240 -52.25 -26.21 78.24
N ARG A 241 -52.54 -25.22 77.37
CA ARG A 241 -53.39 -24.07 77.70
C ARG A 241 -54.83 -24.50 77.99
N SER A 242 -55.35 -25.48 77.26
CA SER A 242 -56.67 -26.05 77.49
C SER A 242 -56.78 -26.70 78.88
N VAL A 243 -55.79 -27.53 79.27
CA VAL A 243 -55.69 -28.11 80.61
C VAL A 243 -55.65 -27.03 81.70
N GLN A 244 -54.85 -25.97 81.52
CA GLN A 244 -54.81 -24.84 82.46
C GLN A 244 -56.17 -24.15 82.57
N ASN A 245 -56.87 -23.94 81.45
CA ASN A 245 -58.19 -23.33 81.44
C ASN A 245 -59.23 -24.19 82.16
N TYR A 246 -59.28 -25.50 81.89
CA TYR A 246 -60.20 -26.41 82.57
C TYR A 246 -59.92 -26.53 84.06
N TYR A 247 -58.65 -26.48 84.47
CA TYR A 247 -58.29 -26.41 85.88
C TYR A 247 -58.74 -25.10 86.52
N GLY A 248 -58.58 -23.96 85.85
CA GLY A 248 -59.09 -22.68 86.34
C GLY A 248 -60.61 -22.70 86.55
N ILE A 249 -61.36 -23.28 85.61
CA ILE A 249 -62.81 -23.48 85.73
C ILE A 249 -63.16 -24.36 86.93
N PHE A 250 -62.40 -25.44 87.15
CA PHE A 250 -62.55 -26.29 88.33
C PHE A 250 -62.24 -25.52 89.61
N GLU A 251 -61.11 -24.81 89.68
CA GLU A 251 -60.67 -24.08 90.88
C GLU A 251 -61.72 -23.04 91.29
N ASP A 252 -62.30 -22.33 90.32
CA ASP A 252 -63.38 -21.36 90.56
C ASP A 252 -64.66 -22.05 91.10
N ALA A 253 -65.04 -23.20 90.53
CA ALA A 253 -66.17 -23.98 91.03
C ALA A 253 -65.93 -24.47 92.46
N PHE A 254 -64.71 -24.93 92.76
CA PHE A 254 -64.33 -25.35 94.10
C PHE A 254 -64.30 -24.19 95.08
N ARG A 255 -63.79 -23.01 94.69
CA ARG A 255 -63.76 -21.82 95.56
C ARG A 255 -65.14 -21.45 96.09
N ASN A 256 -66.16 -21.60 95.24
CA ASN A 256 -67.55 -21.43 95.64
C ASN A 256 -67.97 -22.48 96.69
N GLN A 257 -67.64 -23.76 96.48
CA GLN A 257 -67.93 -24.82 97.46
C GLN A 257 -67.13 -24.68 98.76
N SER A 258 -65.86 -24.25 98.70
CA SER A 258 -65.02 -24.02 99.87
C SER A 258 -65.63 -22.99 100.81
N SER A 259 -66.37 -22.01 100.28
CA SER A 259 -67.09 -21.03 101.10
C SER A 259 -68.29 -21.64 101.82
N THR A 260 -68.97 -22.59 101.17
CA THR A 260 -70.07 -23.36 101.77
C THR A 260 -69.55 -24.32 102.85
N LEU A 261 -68.49 -25.07 102.55
CA LEU A 261 -67.82 -25.96 103.51
C LEU A 261 -67.36 -25.21 104.77
N ALA A 262 -66.77 -24.02 104.61
CA ALA A 262 -66.36 -23.19 105.73
C ALA A 262 -67.55 -22.73 106.60
N ARG A 263 -68.68 -22.35 105.98
CA ARG A 263 -69.91 -21.99 106.71
C ARG A 263 -70.47 -23.18 107.49
N MET A 264 -70.50 -24.37 106.88
CA MET A 264 -70.96 -25.58 107.55
C MET A 264 -70.08 -25.93 108.74
N LEU A 265 -68.76 -25.83 108.63
CA LEU A 265 -67.87 -26.03 109.78
C LEU A 265 -68.14 -25.04 110.92
N VAL A 266 -68.46 -23.78 110.60
CA VAL A 266 -68.85 -22.79 111.62
C VAL A 266 -70.17 -23.14 112.28
N ASP A 267 -71.18 -23.53 111.50
CA ASP A 267 -72.47 -23.98 112.05
C ASP A 267 -72.31 -25.23 112.92
N MET A 268 -71.44 -26.17 112.51
CA MET A 268 -71.06 -27.34 113.30
C MET A 268 -70.41 -26.97 114.63
N MET A 269 -69.44 -26.06 114.60
CA MET A 269 -68.77 -25.55 115.80
C MET A 269 -69.77 -24.88 116.77
N LEU A 270 -70.74 -24.15 116.23
CA LEU A 270 -71.78 -23.46 116.99
C LEU A 270 -72.95 -24.38 117.40
N LYS A 271 -72.88 -25.68 117.07
CA LYS A 271 -73.91 -26.69 117.37
C LYS A 271 -75.28 -26.36 116.77
N ARG A 272 -75.28 -25.74 115.59
CA ARG A 272 -76.50 -25.34 114.85
C ARG A 272 -76.86 -26.39 113.80
N PRO A 273 -78.15 -26.49 113.42
CA PRO A 273 -78.58 -27.25 112.25
C PRO A 273 -77.93 -26.71 110.97
N LEU A 274 -77.64 -27.59 110.01
CA LEU A 274 -77.03 -27.18 108.74
C LEU A 274 -78.12 -26.69 107.78
N SER A 275 -77.92 -25.50 107.22
CA SER A 275 -78.90 -24.84 106.32
C SER A 275 -78.54 -24.95 104.84
N THR A 276 -77.29 -25.28 104.53
CA THR A 276 -76.76 -25.41 103.16
C THR A 276 -75.78 -26.56 103.11
N PHE A 277 -75.81 -27.33 102.01
CA PHE A 277 -74.92 -28.45 101.74
C PHE A 277 -74.06 -28.14 100.50
N PRO A 278 -72.85 -28.72 100.39
CA PRO A 278 -72.04 -28.51 99.20
C PRO A 278 -72.72 -29.17 97.99
N GLN A 279 -72.61 -28.52 96.82
CA GLN A 279 -73.04 -29.12 95.56
C GLN A 279 -71.86 -29.85 94.94
N THR A 280 -71.54 -31.02 95.47
CA THR A 280 -70.38 -31.83 95.03
C THR A 280 -70.45 -32.19 93.56
N GLU A 281 -71.63 -32.49 93.02
CA GLU A 281 -71.86 -32.74 91.60
C GLU A 281 -71.35 -31.61 90.69
N VAL A 282 -71.46 -30.34 91.12
CA VAL A 282 -70.97 -29.21 90.32
C VAL A 282 -69.46 -29.24 90.19
N VAL A 283 -68.76 -29.61 91.28
CA VAL A 283 -67.30 -29.73 91.31
C VAL A 283 -66.86 -30.98 90.54
N THR A 284 -67.49 -32.12 90.79
CA THR A 284 -67.23 -33.39 90.10
C THR A 284 -67.40 -33.25 88.59
N ASN A 285 -68.44 -32.56 88.12
CA ASN A 285 -68.64 -32.31 86.68
C ASN A 285 -67.53 -31.45 86.07
N LYS A 286 -66.99 -30.45 86.79
CA LYS A 286 -65.84 -29.67 86.29
C LYS A 286 -64.55 -30.48 86.29
N PHE A 287 -64.39 -31.40 87.24
CA PHE A 287 -63.29 -32.35 87.25
C PHE A 287 -63.32 -33.33 86.08
N GLU A 288 -64.46 -33.88 85.74
CA GLU A 288 -64.56 -34.80 84.59
C GLU A 288 -64.21 -34.11 83.27
N ASN A 289 -64.48 -32.81 83.14
CA ASN A 289 -64.01 -32.02 82.00
C ASN A 289 -62.48 -31.86 81.99
N LEU A 290 -61.87 -31.54 83.14
CA LEU A 290 -60.41 -31.48 83.27
C LEU A 290 -59.76 -32.84 82.99
N ARG A 291 -60.31 -33.92 83.55
CA ARG A 291 -59.86 -35.30 83.33
C ARG A 291 -59.97 -35.71 81.87
N SER A 292 -61.06 -35.36 81.19
CA SER A 292 -61.22 -35.60 79.76
C SER A 292 -60.13 -34.89 78.94
N GLU A 293 -59.79 -33.65 79.30
CA GLU A 293 -58.72 -32.92 78.61
C GLU A 293 -57.32 -33.45 78.95
N LEU A 294 -57.07 -33.85 80.21
CA LEU A 294 -55.83 -34.52 80.62
C LEU A 294 -55.65 -35.86 79.88
N GLY A 295 -56.72 -36.65 79.73
CA GLY A 295 -56.70 -37.93 79.02
C GLY A 295 -56.38 -37.82 77.52
N ARG A 296 -56.45 -36.60 76.94
CA ARG A 296 -56.03 -36.33 75.55
C ARG A 296 -54.52 -36.10 75.42
N PHE A 297 -53.79 -36.07 76.53
CA PHE A 297 -52.35 -35.86 76.55
C PHE A 297 -51.61 -37.14 76.13
N ASN A 298 -51.48 -37.36 74.83
CA ASN A 298 -50.59 -38.41 74.30
C ASN A 298 -49.18 -37.85 74.16
N GLY A 299 -48.27 -38.31 75.01
CA GLY A 299 -46.90 -37.82 75.19
C GLY A 299 -46.17 -37.50 73.88
N ALA A 300 -46.22 -36.23 73.49
CA ALA A 300 -45.39 -35.74 72.40
C ALA A 300 -43.93 -35.83 72.81
N LYS A 301 -43.08 -36.24 71.87
CA LYS A 301 -41.63 -36.33 72.07
C LYS A 301 -41.09 -35.00 72.63
N GLY A 302 -40.37 -35.06 73.74
CA GLY A 302 -39.79 -33.89 74.42
C GLY A 302 -40.61 -33.33 75.59
N TYR A 303 -41.79 -33.88 75.87
CA TYR A 303 -42.66 -33.48 76.99
C TYR A 303 -43.02 -34.65 77.92
N GLU A 304 -42.15 -35.66 78.01
CA GLU A 304 -42.37 -36.87 78.81
C GLU A 304 -42.56 -36.55 80.30
N ASN A 305 -41.99 -35.44 80.77
CA ASN A 305 -42.18 -34.92 82.13
C ASN A 305 -43.64 -34.50 82.40
N LEU A 306 -44.37 -34.01 81.40
CA LEU A 306 -45.77 -33.59 81.55
C LEU A 306 -46.71 -34.77 81.71
N THR A 307 -46.40 -35.94 81.14
CA THR A 307 -47.17 -37.17 81.36
C THR A 307 -47.10 -37.63 82.83
N GLY A 308 -45.94 -37.50 83.46
CA GLY A 308 -45.80 -37.77 84.90
C GLY A 308 -46.61 -36.80 85.77
N ILE A 309 -46.68 -35.53 85.35
CA ILE A 309 -47.43 -34.48 86.05
C ILE A 309 -48.94 -34.66 85.84
N GLN A 310 -49.37 -35.04 84.63
CA GLN A 310 -50.76 -35.37 84.31
C GLN A 310 -51.31 -36.42 85.28
N LYS A 311 -50.58 -37.53 85.46
CA LYS A 311 -51.00 -38.61 86.35
C LYS A 311 -51.17 -38.13 87.80
N GLN A 312 -50.28 -37.28 88.29
CA GLN A 312 -50.38 -36.70 89.64
C GLN A 312 -51.60 -35.78 89.78
N ILE A 313 -51.99 -35.07 88.72
CA ILE A 313 -53.21 -34.25 88.72
C ILE A 313 -54.45 -35.14 88.72
N GLU A 314 -54.46 -36.23 87.93
CA GLU A 314 -55.55 -37.21 87.92
C GLU A 314 -55.74 -37.89 89.29
N GLU A 315 -54.65 -38.31 89.93
CA GLU A 315 -54.67 -38.87 91.30
C GLU A 315 -55.17 -37.83 92.32
N GLY A 316 -54.81 -36.55 92.12
CA GLY A 316 -55.34 -35.43 92.90
C GLY A 316 -56.85 -35.24 92.72
N CYS A 317 -57.36 -35.36 91.48
CA CYS A 317 -58.80 -35.30 91.19
C CYS A 317 -59.56 -36.41 91.93
N ASP A 318 -59.06 -37.64 91.89
CA ASP A 318 -59.67 -38.77 92.60
C ASP A 318 -59.70 -38.53 94.12
N SER A 319 -58.57 -38.08 94.66
CA SER A 319 -58.46 -37.74 96.09
C SER A 319 -59.45 -36.64 96.49
N VAL A 320 -59.68 -35.63 95.64
CA VAL A 320 -60.69 -34.59 95.90
C VAL A 320 -62.10 -35.18 95.92
N ASN A 321 -62.47 -36.01 94.95
CA ASN A 321 -63.79 -36.63 94.88
C ASN A 321 -64.08 -37.49 96.11
N GLU A 322 -63.13 -38.35 96.50
CA GLU A 322 -63.25 -39.18 97.71
C GLU A 322 -63.41 -38.34 98.98
N LYS A 323 -62.64 -37.25 99.10
CA LYS A 323 -62.73 -36.35 100.26
C LYS A 323 -64.06 -35.59 100.30
N LEU A 324 -64.59 -35.17 99.16
CA LEU A 324 -65.91 -34.54 99.08
C LEU A 324 -67.03 -35.49 99.54
N ILE A 325 -67.03 -36.75 99.07
CA ILE A 325 -68.00 -37.77 99.49
C ILE A 325 -67.90 -38.04 101.00
N THR A 326 -66.67 -38.15 101.51
CA THR A 326 -66.43 -38.38 102.95
C THR A 326 -66.94 -37.20 103.79
N LEU A 327 -66.69 -35.96 103.35
CA LEU A 327 -67.18 -34.75 104.01
C LEU A 327 -68.71 -34.67 104.02
N GLU A 328 -69.38 -35.01 102.92
CA GLU A 328 -70.85 -35.11 102.88
C GLU A 328 -71.38 -36.06 103.95
N GLY A 329 -70.75 -37.24 104.10
CA GLY A 329 -71.09 -38.20 105.15
C GLY A 329 -70.97 -37.60 106.57
N TYR A 330 -69.89 -36.86 106.85
CA TYR A 330 -69.73 -36.19 108.15
C TYR A 330 -70.80 -35.11 108.40
N PHE A 331 -71.12 -34.31 107.39
CA PHE A 331 -72.14 -33.26 107.53
C PHE A 331 -73.55 -33.84 107.69
N MET A 332 -73.91 -34.88 106.95
CA MET A 332 -75.19 -35.57 107.08
C MET A 332 -75.34 -36.23 108.46
N GLY A 333 -74.31 -36.95 108.92
CA GLY A 333 -74.31 -37.56 110.25
C GLY A 333 -74.43 -36.52 111.37
N TYR A 334 -73.76 -35.39 111.24
CA TYR A 334 -73.87 -34.28 112.18
C TYR A 334 -75.29 -33.67 112.19
N ASP A 335 -75.87 -33.39 111.02
CA ASP A 335 -77.20 -32.79 110.91
C ASP A 335 -78.30 -33.71 111.46
N GLN A 336 -78.14 -35.03 111.31
CA GLN A 336 -79.03 -36.02 111.90
C GLN A 336 -78.99 -35.98 113.44
N ILE A 337 -77.80 -35.99 114.05
CA ILE A 337 -77.64 -35.95 115.52
C ILE A 337 -78.19 -34.64 116.11
N VAL A 338 -78.03 -33.51 115.41
CA VAL A 338 -78.54 -32.21 115.87
C VAL A 338 -80.08 -32.14 115.82
N LYS A 339 -80.73 -32.81 114.86
CA LYS A 339 -82.19 -32.84 114.71
C LYS A 339 -82.90 -33.77 115.71
N GLU A 340 -82.26 -34.83 116.17
CA GLU A 340 -82.83 -35.87 117.05
C GLU A 340 -82.76 -35.55 118.57
N GLU A 341 -82.60 -34.27 118.95
CA GLU A 341 -82.19 -33.72 120.26
C GLU A 341 -80.70 -34.01 120.62
N PRO A 342 -79.91 -32.97 120.95
CA PRO A 342 -78.46 -33.08 121.11
C PRO A 342 -78.07 -33.74 122.43
N LYS A 343 -78.18 -35.07 122.51
CA LYS A 343 -77.82 -35.86 123.70
C LYS A 343 -76.34 -36.28 123.70
N ASP A 344 -75.70 -36.37 122.53
CA ASP A 344 -74.30 -36.78 122.40
C ASP A 344 -73.38 -35.62 121.97
N LYS A 345 -72.85 -34.91 122.97
CA LYS A 345 -71.93 -33.78 122.75
C LYS A 345 -70.54 -34.21 122.25
N GLU A 346 -70.16 -35.47 122.47
CA GLU A 346 -68.83 -36.00 122.12
C GLU A 346 -68.81 -36.43 120.65
N ALA A 347 -69.86 -37.12 120.18
CA ALA A 347 -70.03 -37.45 118.76
C ALA A 347 -70.08 -36.22 117.85
N LEU A 348 -70.75 -35.14 118.27
CA LEU A 348 -70.79 -33.88 117.52
C LEU A 348 -69.41 -33.21 117.41
N ALA A 349 -68.59 -33.30 118.47
CA ALA A 349 -67.25 -32.74 118.48
C ALA A 349 -66.30 -33.52 117.56
N GLU A 350 -66.40 -34.85 117.54
CA GLU A 350 -65.58 -35.72 116.67
C GLU A 350 -65.93 -35.56 115.19
N LEU A 351 -67.23 -35.42 114.86
CA LEU A 351 -67.67 -35.12 113.50
C LEU A 351 -67.19 -33.75 113.02
N HIS A 352 -67.27 -32.70 113.85
CA HIS A 352 -66.72 -31.39 113.50
C HIS A 352 -65.20 -31.43 113.29
N LYS A 353 -64.47 -32.16 114.14
CA LYS A 353 -63.02 -32.33 114.00
C LYS A 353 -62.67 -33.06 112.71
N SER A 354 -63.32 -34.18 112.42
CA SER A 354 -63.13 -34.97 111.20
C SER A 354 -63.47 -34.18 109.93
N ALA A 355 -64.57 -33.42 109.96
CA ALA A 355 -64.95 -32.53 108.86
C ALA A 355 -63.93 -31.40 108.64
N LYS A 356 -63.40 -30.82 109.72
CA LYS A 356 -62.38 -29.76 109.63
C LYS A 356 -61.08 -30.28 109.02
N GLU A 357 -60.59 -31.41 109.52
CA GLU A 357 -59.39 -32.08 108.99
C GLU A 357 -59.57 -32.44 107.50
N GLY A 358 -60.73 -33.00 107.13
CA GLY A 358 -61.06 -33.29 105.73
C GLY A 358 -61.08 -32.06 104.83
N VAL A 359 -61.61 -30.91 105.29
CA VAL A 359 -61.60 -29.66 104.52
C VAL A 359 -60.18 -29.08 104.37
N ASP A 360 -59.34 -29.20 105.40
CA ASP A 360 -57.95 -28.72 105.35
C ASP A 360 -57.09 -29.58 104.39
N GLU A 361 -57.27 -30.90 104.41
CA GLU A 361 -56.65 -31.82 103.45
C GLU A 361 -57.10 -31.54 102.01
N LEU A 362 -58.39 -31.29 101.80
CA LEU A 362 -58.95 -30.96 100.50
C LEU A 362 -58.33 -29.69 99.91
N LYS A 363 -58.18 -28.63 100.73
CA LYS A 363 -57.47 -27.41 100.33
C LYS A 363 -56.00 -27.65 100.00
N LYS A 364 -55.35 -28.58 100.71
CA LYS A 364 -53.95 -28.96 100.45
C LYS A 364 -53.82 -29.62 99.08
N ILE A 365 -54.65 -30.62 98.78
CA ILE A 365 -54.64 -31.33 97.50
C ILE A 365 -54.81 -30.35 96.33
N ILE A 366 -55.80 -29.46 96.42
CA ILE A 366 -56.08 -28.48 95.35
C ILE A 366 -54.92 -27.50 95.17
N ARG A 367 -54.26 -27.07 96.26
CA ARG A 367 -53.05 -26.23 96.15
C ARG A 367 -51.91 -26.95 95.45
N GLU A 368 -51.70 -28.23 95.75
CA GLU A 368 -50.68 -29.06 95.12
C GLU A 368 -50.96 -29.25 93.63
N MET A 369 -52.21 -29.54 93.26
CA MET A 369 -52.66 -29.60 91.86
C MET A 369 -52.42 -28.28 91.13
N GLY A 370 -52.73 -27.14 91.75
CA GLY A 370 -52.48 -25.82 91.17
C GLY A 370 -51.00 -25.53 90.90
N ASN A 371 -50.09 -26.05 91.74
CA ASN A 371 -48.65 -25.95 91.49
C ASN A 371 -48.19 -26.85 90.34
N LEU A 372 -48.82 -28.02 90.17
CA LEU A 372 -48.55 -28.92 89.06
C LEU A 372 -49.06 -28.35 87.72
N ILE A 373 -50.23 -27.73 87.72
CA ILE A 373 -50.84 -27.11 86.53
C ILE A 373 -50.00 -25.98 85.95
N LYS A 374 -49.28 -25.22 86.79
CA LYS A 374 -48.33 -24.20 86.32
C LYS A 374 -47.21 -24.76 85.45
N LYS A 375 -46.88 -26.04 85.57
CA LYS A 375 -45.87 -26.70 84.74
C LYS A 375 -46.33 -26.94 83.30
N PHE A 376 -47.62 -26.77 83.01
CA PHE A 376 -48.17 -26.76 81.64
C PHE A 376 -47.98 -25.41 80.93
N ASP A 377 -47.29 -24.44 81.53
CA ASP A 377 -46.94 -23.18 80.86
C ASP A 377 -45.76 -23.40 79.90
N ILE A 378 -46.05 -23.65 78.63
CA ILE A 378 -45.04 -23.86 77.58
C ILE A 378 -44.80 -22.55 76.83
N PRO A 379 -43.57 -22.00 76.85
CA PRO A 379 -43.27 -20.73 76.19
C PRO A 379 -43.40 -20.79 74.65
N ILE A 380 -43.67 -19.64 74.04
CA ILE A 380 -43.66 -19.48 72.59
C ILE A 380 -42.19 -19.44 72.12
N THR A 381 -41.86 -20.34 71.20
CA THR A 381 -40.55 -20.39 70.55
C THR A 381 -40.40 -19.20 69.59
N ARG A 382 -39.21 -18.58 69.58
CA ARG A 382 -38.81 -17.52 68.64
C ARG A 382 -37.82 -18.02 67.59
N ALA A 383 -37.73 -19.34 67.42
CA ALA A 383 -36.72 -19.99 66.59
C ALA A 383 -36.79 -19.52 65.13
N VAL A 384 -37.99 -19.36 64.58
CA VAL A 384 -38.17 -18.82 63.22
C VAL A 384 -37.68 -17.37 63.12
N ASP A 385 -38.02 -16.50 64.07
CA ASP A 385 -37.60 -15.09 64.06
C ASP A 385 -36.07 -14.96 64.22
N ASP A 386 -35.48 -15.74 65.13
CA ASP A 386 -34.03 -15.78 65.35
C ASP A 386 -33.31 -16.28 64.09
N GLN A 387 -33.85 -17.32 63.43
CA GLN A 387 -33.28 -17.85 62.20
C GLN A 387 -33.39 -16.85 61.03
N ILE A 388 -34.53 -16.14 60.90
CA ILE A 388 -34.70 -15.07 59.90
C ILE A 388 -33.66 -13.96 60.13
N ASN A 389 -33.47 -13.53 61.39
CA ASN A 389 -32.49 -12.51 61.73
C ASN A 389 -31.05 -12.96 61.43
N GLN A 390 -30.70 -14.21 61.73
CA GLN A 390 -29.39 -14.78 61.37
C GLN A 390 -29.18 -14.80 59.86
N GLN A 391 -30.19 -15.20 59.08
CA GLN A 391 -30.11 -15.20 57.61
C GLN A 391 -29.98 -13.78 57.04
N MET A 392 -30.68 -12.79 57.61
CA MET A 392 -30.55 -11.39 57.21
C MET A 392 -29.15 -10.84 57.48
N LEU A 393 -28.54 -11.17 58.62
CA LEU A 393 -27.17 -10.79 58.94
C LEU A 393 -26.15 -11.45 58.01
N ALA A 394 -26.31 -12.74 57.74
CA ALA A 394 -25.44 -13.46 56.81
C ALA A 394 -25.53 -12.91 55.38
N ASN A 395 -26.74 -12.61 54.91
CA ASN A 395 -26.96 -12.05 53.56
C ASN A 395 -26.50 -10.59 53.46
N SER A 396 -26.68 -9.78 54.50
CA SER A 396 -26.22 -8.37 54.49
C SER A 396 -24.70 -8.25 54.59
N ALA A 397 -24.03 -9.12 55.35
CA ALA A 397 -22.57 -9.22 55.35
C ALA A 397 -22.02 -9.58 53.96
N ASN A 398 -22.69 -10.51 53.26
CA ASN A 398 -22.33 -10.87 51.88
C ASN A 398 -22.57 -9.71 50.89
N ILE A 399 -23.63 -8.91 51.06
CA ILE A 399 -23.89 -7.73 50.22
C ILE A 399 -22.87 -6.61 50.49
N GLN A 400 -22.44 -6.40 51.74
CA GLN A 400 -21.40 -5.40 52.04
C GLN A 400 -20.05 -5.76 51.43
N LEU A 401 -19.67 -7.04 51.41
CA LEU A 401 -18.48 -7.52 50.68
C LEU A 401 -18.58 -7.26 49.16
N GLN A 402 -19.77 -7.38 48.56
CA GLN A 402 -19.99 -7.04 47.15
C GLN A 402 -19.77 -5.54 46.84
N ILE A 403 -20.03 -4.64 47.78
CA ILE A 403 -19.86 -3.19 47.59
C ILE A 403 -18.41 -2.78 47.86
N SER A 404 -17.74 -3.37 48.85
CA SER A 404 -16.36 -3.01 49.20
C SER A 404 -15.30 -3.52 48.22
N GLU A 405 -15.60 -4.58 47.46
CA GLU A 405 -14.65 -5.20 46.53
C GLU A 405 -14.84 -4.78 45.07
N LYS A 406 -15.70 -3.80 44.77
CA LYS A 406 -15.68 -3.16 43.45
C LYS A 406 -14.29 -2.52 43.25
N PRO A 407 -13.46 -2.98 42.31
CA PRO A 407 -12.19 -2.32 42.07
C PRO A 407 -12.48 -0.93 41.51
N SER A 408 -11.84 0.07 42.11
CA SER A 408 -11.78 1.46 41.67
C SER A 408 -11.07 1.64 40.31
N SER A 409 -11.06 0.61 39.45
CA SER A 409 -10.32 0.61 38.19
C SER A 409 -11.05 1.28 37.02
N GLU A 410 -12.35 1.56 37.15
CA GLU A 410 -13.10 2.30 36.11
C GLU A 410 -12.84 3.82 36.12
N LEU A 411 -12.14 4.36 37.13
CA LEU A 411 -11.90 5.81 37.25
C LEU A 411 -10.47 6.26 36.90
N GLN A 412 -9.56 5.35 36.55
CA GLN A 412 -8.17 5.73 36.17
C GLN A 412 -7.88 5.72 34.66
N MET A 413 -8.77 5.19 33.81
CA MET A 413 -8.55 5.19 32.35
C MET A 413 -9.08 6.44 31.61
N LEU A 414 -9.46 7.51 32.33
CA LEU A 414 -9.97 8.76 31.73
C LEU A 414 -9.03 9.97 31.94
N THR A 415 -7.81 9.77 32.42
CA THR A 415 -6.87 10.86 32.75
C THR A 415 -5.43 10.66 32.30
N GLU A 416 -5.16 9.88 31.25
CA GLU A 416 -3.86 9.93 30.56
C GLU A 416 -4.02 10.13 29.05
#